data_AF-A0A3D4BAY9-F1
#
_entry.id   AF-A0A3D4BAY9-F1
#
_cell.length_a   1.000
_cell.length_b   1.000
_cell.length_c   1.000
_cell.angle_alpha   90.00
_cell.angle_beta   90.00
_cell.angle_gamma   90.00
#
_symmetry.space_group_name_H-M   'P 1'
#
loop_
_entity.id
_entity.type
_entity.pdbx_description
1 polymer ?
#
loop_
_entity_poly.entity_id
_entity_poly.type
_entity_poly.pdbx_seq_one_letter_code
_entity_poly.pdbx_strand_id
1 'polypeptide(L)'
;FGGTFSLCPDPVDFRYFQAVNIYEDKNAYYKESGWVKVPTPSDRYTDGIVRLTYEQRNHMELTRGTKNRSGDQIDIFEAVFGPIGEDGYVKPLFDKLTGEIDPEVAAYWREHYDLRYYLEKNWSWLGPKLVGKLHIYTGDMDTYYLNNATKLLEDFLEKTTAPYYAGVVEYGDGEPHCWGPRGPDLYTLMSDHVVEHAPDGADTASWRY
;
A
#
# COMPACT_ATOMS: atom_id res chain seq x y z
N PHE A 1 8.67 7.52 21.76
CA PHE A 1 9.08 6.11 21.70
C PHE A 1 8.04 5.34 20.91
N GLY A 2 8.25 5.29 19.60
CA GLY A 2 7.34 4.70 18.64
C GLY A 2 7.63 5.27 17.25
N GLY A 3 7.71 4.37 16.27
CA GLY A 3 7.94 4.65 14.87
C GLY A 3 7.38 3.50 14.04
N THR A 4 7.02 3.77 12.80
CA THR A 4 6.61 2.77 11.83
C THR A 4 7.79 2.49 10.92
N PHE A 5 8.16 1.22 10.80
CA PHE A 5 9.21 0.73 9.91
C PHE A 5 8.56 -0.23 8.92
N SER A 6 8.06 0.30 7.81
CA SER A 6 7.38 -0.49 6.78
C SER A 6 8.36 -0.85 5.67
N LEU A 7 8.47 -2.13 5.35
CA LEU A 7 9.31 -2.63 4.26
C LEU A 7 8.49 -3.12 3.06
N CYS A 8 7.19 -3.34 3.28
CA CYS A 8 6.23 -3.79 2.29
C CYS A 8 4.98 -2.90 2.39
N PRO A 9 5.03 -1.61 1.99
CA PRO A 9 3.87 -0.74 2.06
C PRO A 9 2.79 -1.21 1.08
N ASP A 10 1.87 -2.04 1.56
CA ASP A 10 0.72 -2.58 0.82
C ASP A 10 -0.46 -1.61 0.87
N PRO A 11 -1.10 -1.43 -0.29
CA PRO A 11 -1.26 -0.15 -0.97
C PRO A 11 -1.65 0.99 -0.03
N VAL A 12 -0.78 1.99 0.07
CA VAL A 12 -0.99 3.18 0.89
C VAL A 12 -1.82 4.27 0.20
N ASP A 13 -2.11 4.09 -1.10
CA ASP A 13 -2.95 4.95 -1.94
C ASP A 13 -3.61 4.08 -3.02
N PHE A 14 -4.94 4.09 -3.10
CA PHE A 14 -5.66 3.20 -4.01
C PHE A 14 -5.75 3.70 -5.47
N ARG A 15 -5.13 4.84 -5.80
CA ARG A 15 -4.84 5.16 -7.21
C ARG A 15 -3.85 4.17 -7.82
N TYR A 16 -3.12 3.40 -7.00
CA TYR A 16 -2.29 2.28 -7.42
C TYR A 16 -2.54 1.02 -6.59
N PHE A 17 -3.72 0.42 -6.74
CA PHE A 17 -4.05 -0.91 -6.25
C PHE A 17 -3.51 -2.00 -7.18
N GLN A 18 -2.19 -2.19 -7.17
CA GLN A 18 -1.45 -3.04 -8.13
C GLN A 18 -1.74 -2.66 -9.59
N ALA A 19 -1.29 -1.46 -10.00
CA ALA A 19 -1.51 -0.84 -11.31
C ALA A 19 -2.97 -0.50 -11.68
N VAL A 20 -3.96 -0.89 -10.86
CA VAL A 20 -5.36 -0.44 -10.99
C VAL A 20 -5.54 0.87 -10.22
N ASN A 21 -6.10 1.88 -10.87
CA ASN A 21 -6.61 3.09 -10.20
C ASN A 21 -8.09 2.87 -9.95
N ILE A 22 -8.45 2.46 -8.73
CA ILE A 22 -9.83 2.04 -8.42
C ILE A 22 -10.81 3.22 -8.45
N TYR A 23 -10.31 4.46 -8.52
CA TYR A 23 -11.14 5.67 -8.55
C TYR A 23 -11.45 6.16 -9.96
N GLU A 24 -10.63 5.83 -10.95
CA GLU A 24 -10.74 6.36 -12.31
C GLU A 24 -10.93 5.27 -13.37
N ASP A 25 -10.34 4.09 -13.15
CA ASP A 25 -10.53 2.99 -14.08
C ASP A 25 -11.98 2.50 -14.00
N LYS A 26 -12.54 2.19 -15.17
CA LYS A 26 -13.84 1.49 -15.26
C LYS A 26 -13.69 -0.02 -15.09
N ASN A 27 -12.49 -0.53 -15.33
CA ASN A 27 -12.22 -1.95 -15.36
C ASN A 27 -10.81 -2.25 -14.82
N ALA A 28 -10.70 -3.21 -13.91
CA ALA A 28 -9.43 -3.62 -13.31
C ALA A 28 -8.52 -4.38 -14.30
N TYR A 29 -9.08 -5.03 -15.32
CA TYR A 29 -8.35 -5.94 -16.20
C TYR A 29 -7.69 -5.26 -17.38
N TYR A 30 -8.17 -4.08 -17.77
CA TYR A 30 -7.60 -3.33 -18.86
C TYR A 30 -7.73 -1.82 -18.69
N LYS A 31 -6.75 -1.10 -19.24
CA LYS A 31 -6.84 0.33 -19.49
C LYS A 31 -7.43 0.56 -20.88
N GLU A 32 -8.41 1.45 -20.96
CA GLU A 32 -9.04 1.83 -22.24
C GLU A 32 -8.42 3.13 -22.75
N SER A 33 -7.82 3.08 -23.95
CA SER A 33 -7.26 4.23 -24.64
C SER A 33 -7.82 4.29 -26.05
N GLY A 34 -8.91 5.05 -26.23
CA GLY A 34 -9.66 5.09 -27.48
C GLY A 34 -10.30 3.73 -27.76
N TRP A 35 -9.87 3.07 -28.82
CA TRP A 35 -10.35 1.74 -29.22
C TRP A 35 -9.47 0.59 -28.72
N VAL A 36 -8.36 0.90 -28.04
CA VAL A 36 -7.40 -0.10 -27.56
C VAL A 36 -7.70 -0.43 -26.09
N LYS A 37 -7.77 -1.73 -25.79
CA LYS A 37 -7.78 -2.25 -24.42
C LYS A 37 -6.42 -2.87 -24.13
N VAL A 38 -5.66 -2.26 -23.22
CA VAL A 38 -4.34 -2.74 -22.81
C VAL A 38 -4.50 -3.50 -21.50
N PRO A 39 -4.12 -4.79 -21.42
CA PRO A 39 -4.22 -5.55 -20.18
C PRO A 39 -3.46 -4.87 -19.03
N THR A 40 -4.09 -4.77 -17.88
CA THR A 40 -3.47 -4.23 -16.66
C THR A 40 -2.54 -5.31 -16.07
N PRO A 41 -1.26 -5.01 -15.84
CA PRO A 41 -0.36 -5.95 -15.17
C PRO A 41 -0.68 -6.00 -13.67
N SER A 42 -0.41 -7.13 -13.03
CA SER A 42 -0.58 -7.31 -11.58
C SER A 42 0.71 -7.73 -10.90
N ASP A 43 1.61 -8.36 -11.66
CA ASP A 43 2.95 -8.76 -11.25
C ASP A 43 4.00 -8.41 -12.28
N ARG A 44 5.22 -8.18 -11.81
CA ARG A 44 6.43 -8.14 -12.64
C ARG A 44 7.61 -8.74 -11.91
N TYR A 45 8.63 -9.11 -12.67
CA TYR A 45 9.99 -9.29 -12.16
C TYR A 45 10.69 -7.94 -12.02
N THR A 46 11.84 -7.94 -11.33
CA THR A 46 12.64 -6.73 -11.12
C THR A 46 13.30 -6.19 -12.38
N ASP A 47 13.35 -6.97 -13.46
CA ASP A 47 13.74 -6.50 -14.81
C ASP A 47 12.58 -5.87 -15.61
N GLY A 48 11.39 -5.78 -15.00
CA GLY A 48 10.20 -5.17 -15.58
C GLY A 48 9.35 -6.10 -16.44
N ILE A 49 9.76 -7.36 -16.64
CA ILE A 49 8.96 -8.33 -17.41
C ILE A 49 7.68 -8.66 -16.63
N VAL A 50 6.52 -8.47 -17.26
CA VAL A 50 5.21 -8.79 -16.69
C VAL A 50 5.09 -10.29 -16.49
N ARG A 51 4.70 -10.72 -15.27
CA ARG A 51 4.50 -12.12 -14.94
C ARG A 51 3.03 -12.55 -15.05
N LEU A 52 2.13 -11.71 -14.55
CA LEU A 52 0.68 -11.92 -14.62
C LEU A 52 -0.02 -10.60 -14.93
N THR A 53 -1.13 -10.73 -15.66
CA THR A 53 -2.14 -9.68 -15.74
C THR A 53 -3.07 -9.76 -14.53
N TYR A 54 -3.78 -8.67 -14.27
CA TYR A 54 -4.76 -8.58 -13.18
C TYR A 54 -5.90 -9.57 -13.37
N GLU A 55 -6.37 -9.75 -14.61
CA GLU A 55 -7.37 -10.75 -14.98
C GLU A 55 -6.90 -12.17 -14.64
N GLN A 56 -5.69 -12.56 -15.08
CA GLN A 56 -5.14 -13.89 -14.83
C GLN A 56 -5.01 -14.18 -13.33
N ARG A 57 -4.56 -13.20 -12.54
CA ARG A 57 -4.48 -13.35 -11.07
C ARG A 57 -5.87 -13.55 -10.47
N ASN A 58 -6.81 -12.67 -10.79
CA ASN A 58 -8.12 -12.73 -10.13
C ASN A 58 -8.94 -13.95 -10.56
N HIS A 59 -8.85 -14.37 -11.82
CA HIS A 59 -9.48 -15.62 -12.26
C HIS A 59 -8.88 -16.83 -11.54
N MET A 60 -7.56 -16.86 -11.33
CA MET A 60 -6.91 -17.89 -10.55
C MET A 60 -7.43 -17.90 -9.10
N GLU A 61 -7.58 -16.75 -8.45
CA GLU A 61 -8.20 -16.66 -7.12
C GLU A 61 -9.67 -17.10 -7.10
N LEU A 62 -10.45 -16.72 -8.12
CA LEU A 62 -11.86 -17.11 -8.25
C LEU A 62 -12.02 -18.64 -8.32
N THR A 63 -11.06 -19.36 -8.90
CA THR A 63 -11.08 -20.84 -8.89
C THR A 63 -10.80 -21.43 -7.51
N ARG A 64 -10.11 -20.70 -6.63
CA ARG A 64 -9.73 -21.16 -5.28
C ARG A 64 -10.81 -20.90 -4.24
N GLY A 65 -11.61 -19.84 -4.40
CA GLY A 65 -12.67 -19.51 -3.46
C GLY A 65 -13.69 -18.55 -4.03
N THR A 66 -14.97 -18.80 -3.74
CA THR A 66 -16.06 -17.89 -4.06
C THR A 66 -16.34 -16.93 -2.90
N LYS A 67 -16.93 -15.77 -3.24
CA LYS A 67 -17.29 -14.70 -2.30
C LYS A 67 -16.09 -14.10 -1.57
N ASN A 68 -15.03 -13.80 -2.32
CA ASN A 68 -13.79 -13.20 -1.84
C ASN A 68 -13.11 -13.98 -0.70
N ARG A 69 -12.94 -15.29 -0.90
CA ARG A 69 -12.37 -16.22 0.10
C ARG A 69 -11.30 -17.13 -0.50
N SER A 70 -10.61 -16.71 -1.55
CA SER A 70 -9.46 -17.43 -2.10
C SER A 70 -8.36 -17.63 -1.04
N GLY A 71 -8.24 -16.69 -0.10
CA GLY A 71 -7.14 -16.60 0.86
C GLY A 71 -5.85 -16.01 0.27
N ASP A 72 -5.91 -15.54 -0.98
CA ASP A 72 -4.80 -14.93 -1.70
C ASP A 72 -4.93 -13.39 -1.72
N GLN A 73 -4.08 -12.73 -2.51
CA GLN A 73 -3.76 -11.31 -2.42
C GLN A 73 -4.94 -10.37 -2.72
N ILE A 74 -5.72 -10.63 -3.77
CA ILE A 74 -6.84 -9.74 -4.12
C ILE A 74 -7.95 -9.88 -3.08
N ASP A 75 -8.34 -11.11 -2.76
CA ASP A 75 -9.42 -11.34 -1.79
C ASP A 75 -9.10 -10.88 -0.39
N ILE A 76 -7.84 -10.99 0.06
CA ILE A 76 -7.50 -10.48 1.38
C ILE A 76 -7.60 -8.96 1.44
N PHE A 77 -7.24 -8.24 0.37
CA PHE A 77 -7.45 -6.78 0.33
C PHE A 77 -8.93 -6.42 0.33
N GLU A 78 -9.75 -7.13 -0.44
CA GLU A 78 -11.19 -6.91 -0.42
C GLU A 78 -11.78 -7.21 0.97
N ALA A 79 -11.28 -8.22 1.67
CA ALA A 79 -11.69 -8.51 3.05
C ALA A 79 -11.24 -7.46 4.08
N VAL A 80 -10.10 -6.81 3.86
CA VAL A 80 -9.56 -5.79 4.78
C VAL A 80 -10.24 -4.43 4.57
N PHE A 81 -10.51 -4.05 3.32
CA PHE A 81 -10.95 -2.69 2.97
C PHE A 81 -12.42 -2.62 2.55
N GLY A 82 -13.02 -3.74 2.17
CA GLY A 82 -14.37 -3.81 1.64
C GLY A 82 -15.46 -3.70 2.72
N PRO A 83 -16.60 -3.09 2.38
CA PRO A 83 -17.77 -3.16 3.24
C PRO A 83 -18.37 -4.57 3.19
N ILE A 84 -19.15 -4.92 4.23
CA ILE A 84 -19.92 -6.15 4.24
C ILE A 84 -21.22 -5.94 3.44
N GLY A 85 -21.47 -6.82 2.48
CA GLY A 85 -22.69 -6.88 1.68
C GLY A 85 -23.87 -7.52 2.41
N GLU A 86 -25.04 -7.46 1.79
CA GLU A 86 -26.31 -7.95 2.37
C GLU A 86 -26.31 -9.45 2.68
N ASP A 87 -25.52 -10.24 1.95
CA ASP A 87 -25.40 -11.68 2.13
C ASP A 87 -24.39 -12.08 3.23
N GLY A 88 -23.83 -11.09 3.93
CA GLY A 88 -22.86 -11.27 5.01
C GLY A 88 -21.42 -11.49 4.55
N TYR A 89 -21.15 -11.47 3.24
CA TYR A 89 -19.80 -11.53 2.67
C TYR A 89 -19.32 -10.13 2.31
N VAL A 90 -18.03 -10.00 1.99
CA VAL A 90 -17.48 -8.75 1.45
C VAL A 90 -18.26 -8.35 0.19
N LYS A 91 -18.68 -7.10 0.09
CA LYS A 91 -19.18 -6.53 -1.16
C LYS A 91 -17.98 -6.34 -2.10
N PRO A 92 -17.91 -7.04 -3.24
CA PRO A 92 -16.70 -7.03 -4.06
C PRO A 92 -16.39 -5.65 -4.64
N LEU A 93 -15.12 -5.29 -4.75
CA LEU A 93 -14.68 -4.05 -5.40
C LEU A 93 -14.94 -4.07 -6.91
N PHE A 94 -14.81 -5.24 -7.54
CA PHE A 94 -15.11 -5.41 -8.96
C PHE A 94 -15.71 -6.79 -9.23
N ASP A 95 -16.42 -6.90 -10.35
CA ASP A 95 -16.89 -8.18 -10.84
C ASP A 95 -15.68 -9.07 -11.21
N LYS A 96 -15.57 -10.23 -10.57
CA LYS A 96 -14.41 -11.11 -10.77
C LYS A 96 -14.34 -11.78 -12.14
N LEU A 97 -15.42 -11.80 -12.91
CA LEU A 97 -15.42 -12.33 -14.28
C LEU A 97 -15.10 -11.23 -15.30
N THR A 98 -15.68 -10.04 -15.15
CA THR A 98 -15.59 -8.97 -16.15
C THR A 98 -14.53 -7.91 -15.84
N GLY A 99 -14.14 -7.77 -14.57
CA GLY A 99 -13.24 -6.73 -14.07
C GLY A 99 -13.91 -5.36 -13.86
N GLU A 100 -15.22 -5.23 -14.07
CA GLU A 100 -15.94 -3.96 -13.90
C GLU A 100 -15.90 -3.51 -12.44
N ILE A 101 -15.43 -2.28 -12.19
CA ILE A 101 -15.23 -1.72 -10.85
C ILE A 101 -16.53 -1.10 -10.34
N ASP A 102 -16.90 -1.41 -9.10
CA ASP A 102 -18.00 -0.74 -8.38
C ASP A 102 -17.48 0.58 -7.77
N PRO A 103 -17.88 1.75 -8.32
CA PRO A 103 -17.38 3.04 -7.84
C PRO A 103 -17.86 3.39 -6.43
N GLU A 104 -18.97 2.81 -5.95
CA GLU A 104 -19.45 3.02 -4.58
C GLU A 104 -18.54 2.29 -3.58
N VAL A 105 -18.10 1.08 -3.91
CA VAL A 105 -17.14 0.32 -3.09
C VAL A 105 -15.78 1.02 -3.11
N ALA A 106 -15.32 1.49 -4.28
CA ALA A 106 -14.09 2.27 -4.36
C ALA A 106 -14.14 3.55 -3.51
N ALA A 107 -15.26 4.29 -3.55
CA ALA A 107 -15.46 5.46 -2.71
C ALA A 107 -15.45 5.13 -1.21
N TYR A 108 -16.04 3.99 -0.82
CA TYR A 108 -15.95 3.49 0.54
C TYR A 108 -14.49 3.23 0.95
N TRP A 109 -13.71 2.54 0.12
CA TRP A 109 -12.29 2.28 0.42
C TRP A 109 -11.51 3.58 0.61
N ARG A 110 -11.77 4.60 -0.21
CA ARG A 110 -11.15 5.92 -0.06
C ARG A 110 -11.43 6.56 1.28
N GLU A 111 -12.69 6.64 1.68
CA GLU A 111 -13.08 7.36 2.90
C GLU A 111 -12.67 6.63 4.18
N HIS A 112 -12.46 5.32 4.11
CA HIS A 112 -12.20 4.48 5.29
C HIS A 112 -10.75 3.98 5.43
N TYR A 113 -10.04 3.75 4.32
CA TYR A 113 -8.78 2.99 4.36
C TYR A 113 -7.64 3.55 3.51
N ASP A 114 -7.87 4.50 2.60
CA ASP A 114 -6.77 5.11 1.84
C ASP A 114 -5.89 5.94 2.78
N LEU A 115 -4.69 5.42 3.07
CA LEU A 115 -3.81 5.99 4.09
C LEU A 115 -3.31 7.37 3.68
N ARG A 116 -2.91 7.55 2.42
CA ARG A 116 -2.42 8.84 1.91
C ARG A 116 -3.51 9.90 1.97
N TYR A 117 -4.73 9.57 1.54
CA TYR A 117 -5.91 10.43 1.65
C TYR A 117 -6.25 10.77 3.09
N TYR A 118 -6.24 9.78 3.98
CA TYR A 118 -6.48 10.00 5.41
C TYR A 118 -5.44 10.96 6.00
N LEU A 119 -4.15 10.74 5.73
CA LEU A 119 -3.07 11.59 6.21
C LEU A 119 -3.21 13.03 5.70
N GLU A 120 -3.44 13.24 4.41
CA GLU A 120 -3.58 14.58 3.83
C GLU A 120 -4.74 15.36 4.46
N LYS A 121 -5.90 14.72 4.58
CA LYS A 121 -7.11 15.34 5.15
C LYS A 121 -6.94 15.74 6.62
N ASN A 122 -6.09 15.02 7.35
CA ASN A 122 -5.97 15.10 8.81
C ASN A 122 -4.61 15.61 9.30
N TRP A 123 -3.73 16.04 8.39
CA TRP A 123 -2.34 16.36 8.73
C TRP A 123 -2.20 17.44 9.80
N SER A 124 -3.12 18.41 9.85
CA SER A 124 -3.08 19.52 10.81
C SER A 124 -3.03 19.05 12.27
N TRP A 125 -3.64 17.91 12.60
CA TRP A 125 -3.60 17.35 13.96
C TRP A 125 -2.80 16.05 14.07
N LEU A 126 -2.68 15.28 12.98
CA LEU A 126 -1.87 14.05 12.94
C LEU A 126 -0.38 14.33 12.81
N GLY A 127 -0.01 15.29 11.95
CA GLY A 127 1.38 15.63 11.64
C GLY A 127 2.22 15.82 12.90
N PRO A 128 1.81 16.65 13.89
CA PRO A 128 2.54 16.82 15.15
C PRO A 128 2.77 15.52 15.94
N LYS A 129 1.94 14.49 15.73
CA LYS A 129 2.07 13.18 16.37
C LYS A 129 2.97 12.23 15.58
N LEU A 130 3.20 12.48 14.29
CA LEU A 130 3.92 11.62 13.36
C LEU A 130 5.28 12.15 12.92
N VAL A 131 5.64 13.40 13.26
CA VAL A 131 6.97 13.97 12.96
C VAL A 131 8.07 13.01 13.40
N GLY A 132 8.97 12.66 12.47
CA GLY A 132 10.11 11.77 12.74
C GLY A 132 9.79 10.28 12.79
N LYS A 133 8.53 9.86 12.63
CA LYS A 133 8.10 8.49 12.98
C LYS A 133 7.79 7.59 11.79
N LEU A 134 7.70 8.14 10.59
CA LEU A 134 7.38 7.36 9.39
C LEU A 134 8.68 6.94 8.71
N HIS A 135 9.02 5.65 8.76
CA HIS A 135 10.15 5.05 8.06
C HIS A 135 9.61 4.02 7.06
N ILE A 136 9.71 4.34 5.77
CA ILE A 136 9.05 3.59 4.70
C ILE A 136 10.12 3.18 3.69
N TYR A 137 10.21 1.89 3.42
CA TYR A 137 11.14 1.30 2.47
C TYR A 137 10.36 0.49 1.44
N THR A 138 10.75 0.58 0.17
CA THR A 138 10.15 -0.19 -0.91
C THR A 138 11.16 -0.39 -2.05
N GLY A 139 11.03 -1.44 -2.85
CA GLY A 139 11.83 -1.56 -4.05
C GLY A 139 11.25 -0.68 -5.16
N ASP A 140 12.06 0.03 -5.95
CA ASP A 140 11.51 0.80 -7.08
C ASP A 140 11.05 -0.10 -8.25
N MET A 141 11.50 -1.35 -8.24
CA MET A 141 11.04 -2.45 -9.08
C MET A 141 10.16 -3.45 -8.30
N ASP A 142 9.35 -2.92 -7.37
CA ASP A 142 8.35 -3.68 -6.62
C ASP A 142 7.56 -4.64 -7.53
N THR A 143 7.55 -5.92 -7.15
CA THR A 143 7.02 -7.02 -7.96
C THR A 143 5.49 -6.99 -8.12
N TYR A 144 4.81 -6.10 -7.40
CA TYR A 144 3.36 -5.87 -7.41
C TYR A 144 2.97 -4.44 -7.78
N TYR A 145 3.92 -3.61 -8.26
CA TYR A 145 3.71 -2.21 -8.66
C TYR A 145 3.29 -1.27 -7.52
N LEU A 146 3.46 -1.68 -6.25
CA LEU A 146 3.00 -0.92 -5.08
C LEU A 146 3.92 0.26 -4.75
N ASN A 147 5.14 0.27 -5.28
CA ASN A 147 6.04 1.42 -5.24
C ASN A 147 5.38 2.72 -5.78
N ASN A 148 4.45 2.62 -6.72
CA ASN A 148 3.74 3.77 -7.27
C ASN A 148 2.80 4.42 -6.22
N ALA A 149 2.12 3.62 -5.39
CA ALA A 149 1.34 4.14 -4.27
C ALA A 149 2.26 4.83 -3.24
N THR A 150 3.42 4.24 -2.95
CA THR A 150 4.42 4.83 -2.05
C THR A 150 4.92 6.18 -2.56
N LYS A 151 5.17 6.32 -3.87
CA LYS A 151 5.58 7.60 -4.47
C LYS A 151 4.52 8.70 -4.28
N LEU A 152 3.23 8.37 -4.39
CA LEU A 152 2.16 9.32 -4.12
C LEU A 152 2.08 9.72 -2.63
N LEU A 153 2.43 8.81 -1.72
CA LEU A 153 2.56 9.11 -0.30
C LEU A 153 3.76 10.00 -0.02
N GLU A 154 4.93 9.69 -0.57
CA GLU A 154 6.13 10.53 -0.48
C GLU A 154 5.87 11.95 -1.00
N ASP A 155 5.29 12.08 -2.21
CA ASP A 155 4.93 13.35 -2.82
C ASP A 155 4.03 14.23 -1.93
N PHE A 156 3.19 13.61 -1.11
CA PHE A 156 2.38 14.31 -0.12
C PHE A 156 3.22 14.68 1.11
N LEU A 157 3.94 13.72 1.68
CA LEU A 157 4.75 13.90 2.90
C LEU A 157 5.79 15.01 2.71
N GLU A 158 6.49 15.04 1.58
CA GLU A 158 7.49 16.06 1.23
C GLU A 158 6.91 17.48 1.14
N LYS A 159 5.61 17.63 0.86
CA LYS A 159 4.93 18.93 0.79
C LYS A 159 4.41 19.42 2.14
N THR A 160 4.49 18.60 3.18
CA THR A 160 4.01 18.99 4.51
C THR A 160 4.89 20.10 5.09
N THR A 161 4.30 21.18 5.61
CA THR A 161 5.10 22.31 6.17
C THR A 161 4.66 22.69 7.58
N ALA A 162 3.49 22.23 8.02
CA ALA A 162 2.92 22.55 9.33
C ALA A 162 2.34 21.30 10.01
N PRO A 163 3.19 20.40 10.55
CA PRO A 163 4.65 20.37 10.47
C PRO A 163 5.15 19.64 9.21
N TYR A 164 6.46 19.73 8.92
CA TYR A 164 7.13 18.80 8.01
C TYR A 164 7.19 17.40 8.63
N TYR A 165 6.96 16.35 7.84
CA TYR A 165 6.85 14.97 8.35
C TYR A 165 8.16 14.44 8.96
N ALA A 166 9.32 14.91 8.48
CA ALA A 166 10.65 14.60 8.99
C ALA A 166 10.96 13.10 9.15
N GLY A 167 10.34 12.23 8.34
CA GLY A 167 10.58 10.79 8.32
C GLY A 167 11.51 10.35 7.20
N VAL A 168 11.49 9.07 6.88
CA VAL A 168 12.29 8.43 5.83
C VAL A 168 11.34 7.76 4.82
N VAL A 169 11.56 8.04 3.54
CA VAL A 169 11.06 7.21 2.44
C VAL A 169 12.26 6.86 1.58
N GLU A 170 12.55 5.56 1.43
CA GLU A 170 13.67 5.11 0.61
C GLU A 170 13.28 3.99 -0.35
N TYR A 171 13.99 4.01 -1.48
CA TYR A 171 13.78 3.09 -2.59
C TYR A 171 15.04 2.29 -2.88
N GLY A 172 14.91 0.97 -2.97
CA GLY A 172 15.97 0.10 -3.45
C GLY A 172 15.97 0.06 -4.98
N ASP A 173 17.08 0.45 -5.60
CA ASP A 173 17.26 0.45 -7.07
C ASP A 173 17.26 -0.98 -7.62
N GLY A 174 16.28 -1.29 -8.47
CA GLY A 174 16.11 -2.63 -9.05
C GLY A 174 15.62 -3.68 -8.06
N GLU A 175 15.19 -3.28 -6.86
CA GLU A 175 14.83 -4.19 -5.78
C GLU A 175 13.34 -4.57 -5.80
N PRO A 176 12.97 -5.75 -5.28
CA PRO A 176 11.61 -6.27 -5.36
C PRO A 176 10.71 -5.72 -4.25
N HIS A 177 9.49 -6.28 -4.18
CA HIS A 177 8.61 -6.07 -3.05
C HIS A 177 9.27 -6.49 -1.73
N CYS A 178 8.90 -5.83 -0.64
CA CYS A 178 9.46 -6.06 0.70
C CYS A 178 10.93 -5.65 0.92
N TRP A 179 11.48 -4.73 0.12
CA TRP A 179 12.87 -4.27 0.28
C TRP A 179 13.04 -3.24 1.43
N GLY A 180 14.21 -3.26 2.08
CA GLY A 180 14.64 -2.30 3.10
C GLY A 180 15.70 -2.88 4.04
N PRO A 181 16.09 -2.16 5.11
CA PRO A 181 16.99 -2.66 6.15
C PRO A 181 16.49 -3.98 6.75
N ARG A 182 17.36 -4.96 7.00
CA ARG A 182 16.95 -6.28 7.50
C ARG A 182 17.87 -6.79 8.58
N GLY A 183 17.34 -7.68 9.43
CA GLY A 183 18.11 -8.32 10.49
C GLY A 183 18.75 -7.28 11.42
N PRO A 184 20.06 -7.40 11.72
CA PRO A 184 20.76 -6.47 12.62
C PRO A 184 20.58 -5.00 12.25
N ASP A 185 20.65 -4.64 10.97
CA ASP A 185 20.56 -3.23 10.54
C ASP A 185 19.20 -2.62 10.89
N LEU A 186 18.11 -3.39 10.70
CA LEU A 186 16.77 -2.95 11.09
C LEU A 186 16.64 -2.81 12.61
N TYR A 187 17.20 -3.77 13.37
CA TYR A 187 17.16 -3.70 14.83
C TYR A 187 17.95 -2.51 15.37
N THR A 188 19.12 -2.21 14.81
CA THR A 188 19.90 -1.03 15.14
C THR A 188 19.13 0.25 14.81
N LEU A 189 18.56 0.36 13.61
CA LEU A 189 17.73 1.50 13.21
C LEU A 189 16.56 1.73 14.18
N MET A 190 15.84 0.66 14.54
CA MET A 190 14.71 0.74 15.48
C MET A 190 15.17 1.12 16.90
N SER A 191 16.28 0.54 17.36
CA SER A 191 16.84 0.82 18.67
C SER A 191 17.30 2.27 18.79
N ASP A 192 18.06 2.76 17.80
CA ASP A 192 18.55 4.14 17.76
C ASP A 192 17.37 5.13 17.77
N HIS A 193 16.33 4.87 16.97
CA HIS A 193 15.11 5.69 16.98
C HIS A 193 14.43 5.72 18.35
N VAL A 194 14.34 4.56 19.04
CA VAL A 194 13.75 4.47 20.38
C VAL A 194 14.58 5.23 21.40
N VAL A 195 15.92 5.10 21.38
CA VAL A 195 16.85 5.77 22.28
C VAL A 195 16.78 7.29 22.10
N GLU A 196 16.81 7.77 20.86
CA GLU A 196 16.75 9.20 20.55
C GLU A 196 15.43 9.84 20.98
N HIS A 197 14.32 9.11 20.86
CA HIS A 197 12.97 9.64 21.12
C HIS A 197 12.37 9.13 22.43
N ALA A 198 13.18 8.61 23.35
CA ALA A 198 12.78 8.19 24.70
C ALA A 198 12.37 9.42 25.55
N PRO A 199 11.44 9.28 26.51
CA PRO A 199 11.16 10.36 27.44
C PRO A 199 12.31 10.48 28.46
N ASP A 200 12.42 11.66 29.07
CA ASP A 200 13.39 11.88 30.15
C ASP A 200 13.22 10.84 31.27
N GLY A 201 14.32 10.19 31.63
CA GLY A 201 14.36 9.19 32.70
C GLY A 201 13.93 7.77 32.34
N ALA A 202 13.62 7.47 31.07
CA ALA A 202 13.43 6.08 30.66
C ALA A 202 14.74 5.29 30.65
N ASP A 203 14.69 4.03 31.09
CA ASP A 203 15.81 3.10 30.96
C ASP A 203 15.88 2.58 29.53
N THR A 204 16.79 3.15 28.73
CA THR A 204 17.06 2.72 27.36
C THR A 204 18.21 1.72 27.26
N ALA A 205 18.84 1.32 28.37
CA ALA A 205 20.03 0.47 28.34
C ALA A 205 19.73 -0.95 27.85
N SER A 206 18.51 -1.45 28.10
CA SER A 206 18.02 -2.75 27.65
C SER A 206 17.73 -2.85 26.15
N TRP A 207 17.76 -1.73 25.42
CA TRP A 207 17.44 -1.67 23.99
C TRP A 207 18.69 -1.68 23.10
N ARG A 208 19.89 -1.54 23.68
CA ARG A 208 21.16 -1.64 22.95
C ARG A 208 21.56 -3.12 22.88
N TYR A 209 21.40 -3.71 21.69
CA TYR A 209 21.80 -5.10 21.38
C TYR A 209 23.15 -5.16 20.67
#